data_AF-A0ABC8ED07-F1
#
_entry.id   AF-A0ABC8ED07-F1
#
_cell.length_a   1.000
_cell.length_b   1.000
_cell.length_c   1.000
_cell.angle_alpha   90.00
_cell.angle_beta   90.00
_cell.angle_gamma   90.00
#
_symmetry.space_group_name_H-M   'P 1'
#
loop_
_entity.id
_entity.type
_entity.pdbx_description
1 polymer ?
#
loop_
_entity_poly.entity_id
_entity_poly.type
_entity_poly.pdbx_seq_one_letter_code
_entity_poly.pdbx_strand_id
1 'polypeptide(L)'
;MNREINFRAWDISPYYDEEDKKHEMIYFNLEETRIIENLSLESVVMQYTGLKDKTGKEIYDGDIYHMGDKNIRYVVVWNDTRLIGKQLGSNSYAGLSYWQDKIEIIGNIYENPELLEG
;
A
#
# COMPACT_ATOMS: atom_id res chain seq x y z
N MET A 1 -25.04 4.15 -3.05
CA MET A 1 -23.84 3.33 -2.81
C MET A 1 -22.83 4.24 -2.14
N ASN A 2 -22.37 3.88 -0.94
CA ASN A 2 -21.25 4.57 -0.30
C ASN A 2 -20.01 3.70 -0.52
N ARG A 3 -19.11 4.15 -1.38
CA ARG A 3 -17.78 3.55 -1.52
C ARG A 3 -16.89 4.21 -0.46
N GLU A 4 -16.20 3.41 0.33
CA GLU A 4 -15.15 3.90 1.23
C GLU A 4 -13.98 4.45 0.39
N ILE A 5 -13.51 5.65 0.74
CA ILE A 5 -12.39 6.30 0.09
C ILE A 5 -11.32 6.57 1.14
N ASN A 6 -10.47 5.57 1.34
CA ASN A 6 -9.38 5.63 2.31
C ASN A 6 -8.04 5.74 1.59
N PHE A 7 -7.09 6.35 2.27
CA PHE A 7 -5.72 6.54 1.84
C PHE A 7 -4.77 6.20 3.00
N ARG A 8 -3.52 5.97 2.64
CA ARG A 8 -2.40 6.05 3.57
C ARG A 8 -1.30 6.89 2.95
N ALA A 9 -0.45 7.51 3.75
CA ALA A 9 0.71 8.25 3.29
C ALA A 9 1.97 7.74 3.99
N TRP A 10 3.03 7.52 3.22
CA TRP A 10 4.37 7.45 3.76
C TRP A 10 4.85 8.88 3.97
N ASP A 11 4.72 9.36 5.20
CA ASP A 11 4.92 10.76 5.57
C ASP A 11 6.31 10.96 6.18
N ILE A 12 7.01 11.99 5.70
CA ILE A 12 8.23 12.50 6.34
C ILE A 12 7.77 13.60 7.28
N SER A 13 7.65 13.29 8.56
CA SER A 13 7.09 14.23 9.53
C SER A 13 7.88 15.54 9.50
N PRO A 14 7.23 16.69 9.20
CA PRO A 14 7.92 17.98 9.02
C PRO A 14 8.42 18.58 10.34
N TYR A 15 8.14 17.93 11.47
CA TYR A 15 8.43 18.43 12.81
C TYR A 15 9.78 17.98 13.39
N TYR A 16 10.53 17.13 12.68
CA TYR A 16 11.85 16.69 13.10
C TYR A 16 12.95 17.46 12.34
N ASP A 17 14.03 17.80 13.04
CA ASP A 17 15.25 18.35 12.44
C ASP A 17 15.79 17.42 11.34
N GLU A 18 16.52 17.95 10.36
CA GLU A 18 17.01 17.17 9.21
C GLU A 18 17.81 15.92 9.60
N GLU A 19 18.43 15.91 10.79
CA GLU A 19 19.19 14.78 11.33
C GLU A 19 18.31 13.65 11.90
N ASP A 20 17.02 13.90 12.15
CA ASP A 20 16.06 13.00 12.81
C ASP A 20 14.82 12.71 11.93
N LYS A 21 14.95 12.73 10.59
CA LYS A 21 13.84 12.43 9.67
C LYS A 21 13.24 11.05 9.98
N LYS A 22 12.08 11.06 10.65
CA LYS A 22 11.27 9.88 10.88
C LYS A 22 10.19 9.81 9.83
N HIS A 23 10.07 8.62 9.26
CA HIS A 23 8.97 8.30 8.39
C HIS A 23 7.91 7.55 9.18
N GLU A 24 6.65 7.87 8.93
CA GLU A 24 5.52 7.16 9.51
C GLU A 24 4.43 6.90 8.48
N MET A 25 3.73 5.77 8.64
CA MET A 25 2.58 5.44 7.80
C MET A 25 1.31 6.02 8.44
N ILE A 26 0.74 7.05 7.81
CA ILE A 26 -0.46 7.73 8.28
C ILE A 26 -1.67 7.26 7.48
N TYR A 27 -2.74 6.84 8.13
CA TYR A 27 -3.99 6.39 7.49
C TYR A 27 -5.08 7.45 7.64
N PHE A 28 -5.82 7.73 6.56
CA PHE A 28 -6.84 8.77 6.58
C PHE A 28 -7.93 8.57 5.52
N ASN A 29 -9.06 9.22 5.73
CA ASN A 29 -10.13 9.41 4.75
C ASN A 29 -10.10 10.84 4.17
N LEU A 30 -10.68 11.06 2.98
CA LEU A 30 -10.78 12.41 2.39
C LEU A 30 -11.55 13.41 3.24
N GLU A 31 -12.45 12.94 4.10
CA GLU A 31 -13.22 13.80 5.01
C GLU A 31 -12.38 14.31 6.19
N GLU A 32 -11.19 13.74 6.43
CA GLU A 32 -10.29 14.08 7.54
C GLU A 32 -9.30 15.18 7.15
N THR A 33 -9.82 16.36 6.76
CA THR A 33 -9.03 17.46 6.18
C THR A 33 -7.84 17.90 7.03
N ARG A 34 -7.95 17.84 8.36
CA ARG A 34 -6.85 18.17 9.28
C ARG A 34 -5.64 17.27 9.13
N ILE A 35 -5.83 15.99 8.80
CA ILE A 35 -4.71 15.07 8.59
C ILE A 35 -4.01 15.47 7.29
N ILE A 36 -4.79 15.70 6.24
CA ILE A 36 -4.30 16.08 4.92
C ILE A 36 -3.50 17.39 4.97
N GLU A 37 -3.99 18.40 5.70
CA GLU A 37 -3.32 19.69 5.87
C GLU A 37 -1.98 19.60 6.62
N ASN A 38 -1.77 18.54 7.41
CA ASN A 38 -0.55 18.32 8.19
C ASN A 38 0.43 17.34 7.53
N LEU A 39 0.09 16.73 6.39
CA LEU A 39 1.03 15.91 5.64
C LEU A 39 2.16 16.78 5.09
N SER A 40 3.38 16.24 5.11
CA SER A 40 4.49 16.87 4.40
C SER A 40 4.23 16.93 2.89
N LEU A 41 4.79 17.95 2.24
CA LEU A 41 4.74 18.08 0.77
C LEU A 41 5.51 16.95 0.06
N GLU A 42 6.42 16.27 0.77
CA GLU A 42 7.18 15.14 0.26
C GLU A 42 6.47 13.79 0.46
N SER A 43 5.31 13.79 1.11
CA SER A 43 4.62 12.56 1.49
C SER A 43 4.04 11.83 0.30
N VAL A 44 4.20 10.51 0.30
CA VAL A 44 3.70 9.67 -0.79
C VAL A 44 2.38 9.03 -0.43
N VAL A 45 1.32 9.49 -1.07
CA VAL A 45 -0.05 9.03 -0.84
C VAL A 45 -0.35 7.77 -1.65
N MET A 46 -0.94 6.77 -1.01
CA MET A 46 -1.35 5.47 -1.57
C MET A 46 -2.85 5.25 -1.32
N GLN A 47 -3.57 4.77 -2.33
CA GLN A 47 -5.02 4.59 -2.24
C GLN A 47 -5.41 3.18 -1.77
N TYR A 48 -6.46 3.08 -0.95
CA TYR A 48 -7.14 1.83 -0.65
C TYR A 48 -7.82 1.25 -1.90
N THR A 49 -7.61 -0.04 -2.16
CA THR A 49 -8.21 -0.76 -3.29
C THR A 49 -9.73 -0.93 -3.15
N GLY A 50 -10.27 -0.90 -1.93
CA GLY A 50 -11.63 -1.35 -1.63
C GLY A 50 -11.73 -2.83 -1.26
N LEU A 51 -10.60 -3.55 -1.19
CA LEU A 51 -10.54 -4.98 -0.90
C LEU A 51 -9.73 -5.25 0.37
N LYS A 52 -10.15 -6.26 1.13
CA LYS A 52 -9.42 -6.78 2.29
C LYS A 52 -8.77 -8.12 1.96
N ASP A 53 -7.58 -8.36 2.47
CA ASP A 53 -6.89 -9.64 2.34
C ASP A 53 -7.57 -10.73 3.18
N LYS A 54 -7.03 -11.96 3.17
CA LYS A 54 -7.61 -13.10 3.89
C LYS A 54 -7.66 -12.93 5.42
N THR A 55 -6.85 -12.02 5.96
CA THR A 55 -6.80 -11.71 7.40
C THR A 55 -7.74 -10.55 7.78
N GLY A 56 -8.37 -9.92 6.79
CA GLY A 56 -9.21 -8.75 6.97
C GLY A 56 -8.46 -7.42 6.90
N LYS A 57 -7.17 -7.42 6.57
CA LYS A 57 -6.37 -6.20 6.40
C LYS A 57 -6.69 -5.54 5.06
N GLU A 58 -6.87 -4.22 5.06
CA GLU A 58 -7.11 -3.44 3.84
C GLU A 58 -5.90 -3.47 2.90
N ILE A 59 -6.15 -3.66 1.61
CA ILE A 59 -5.11 -3.71 0.58
C ILE A 59 -4.98 -2.33 -0.05
N TYR A 60 -3.78 -1.75 0.00
CA TYR A 60 -3.44 -0.44 -0.56
C TYR A 60 -2.48 -0.57 -1.74
N ASP A 61 -2.38 0.51 -2.52
CA ASP A 61 -1.27 0.71 -3.45
C ASP A 61 0.08 0.55 -2.73
N GLY A 62 1.04 -0.11 -3.38
CA GLY A 62 2.35 -0.42 -2.82
C GLY A 62 2.41 -1.57 -1.81
N ASP A 63 1.30 -2.24 -1.49
CA ASP A 63 1.35 -3.45 -0.64
C ASP A 63 2.07 -4.61 -1.31
N ILE A 64 2.86 -5.34 -0.52
CA ILE A 64 3.55 -6.55 -0.93
C ILE A 64 2.80 -7.74 -0.32
N TYR A 65 2.49 -8.74 -1.15
CA TYR A 65 1.72 -9.90 -0.72
C TYR A 65 2.18 -11.20 -1.39
N HIS A 66 1.73 -12.33 -0.84
CA HIS A 66 1.78 -13.64 -1.50
C HIS A 66 0.40 -14.31 -1.51
N MET A 67 0.24 -15.38 -2.29
CA MET A 67 -1.02 -16.12 -2.44
C MET A 67 -0.83 -17.60 -2.04
N GLY A 68 -0.35 -17.83 -0.82
CA GLY A 68 -0.04 -19.16 -0.28
C GLY A 68 1.40 -19.65 -0.51
N ASP A 69 2.02 -19.36 -1.65
CA ASP A 69 3.46 -19.64 -1.87
C ASP A 69 4.30 -18.41 -1.49
N LYS A 70 5.06 -18.52 -0.40
CA LYS A 70 5.88 -17.43 0.15
C LYS A 70 7.08 -17.07 -0.74
N ASN A 71 7.45 -17.91 -1.70
CA ASN A 71 8.52 -17.61 -2.64
C ASN A 71 8.05 -16.72 -3.79
N ILE A 72 6.74 -16.62 -4.02
CA ILE A 72 6.15 -15.79 -5.06
C ILE A 72 5.50 -14.57 -4.43
N ARG A 73 6.14 -13.42 -4.64
CA ARG A 73 5.69 -12.12 -4.14
C ARG A 73 5.11 -11.26 -5.25
N TYR A 74 4.15 -10.44 -4.87
CA TYR A 74 3.49 -9.46 -5.72
C TYR A 74 3.50 -8.10 -5.06
N VAL A 75 3.56 -7.04 -5.86
CA VAL A 75 3.35 -5.65 -5.42
C VAL A 75 2.04 -5.14 -6.01
N VAL A 76 1.20 -4.53 -5.20
CA VAL A 76 0.02 -3.82 -5.68
C VAL A 76 0.47 -2.55 -6.39
N VAL A 77 0.10 -2.39 -7.65
CA VAL A 77 0.46 -1.24 -8.48
C VAL A 77 -0.73 -0.77 -9.30
N TRP A 78 -0.76 0.52 -9.64
CA TRP A 78 -1.67 1.03 -10.67
C TRP A 78 -1.23 0.54 -12.05
N ASN A 79 -2.15 -0.07 -12.79
CA ASN A 79 -1.95 -0.49 -14.17
C ASN A 79 -3.15 -0.08 -15.02
N ASP A 80 -2.97 1.00 -15.78
CA ASP A 80 -3.90 1.69 -16.68
C ASP A 80 -5.24 2.10 -16.05
N THR A 81 -6.05 1.12 -15.66
CA THR A 81 -7.46 1.28 -15.27
C THR A 81 -7.75 0.85 -13.84
N ARG A 82 -6.82 0.16 -13.16
CA ARG A 82 -7.05 -0.38 -11.80
C ARG A 82 -5.75 -0.68 -11.07
N LEU A 83 -5.87 -0.84 -9.75
CA LEU A 83 -4.86 -1.50 -8.93
C LEU A 83 -4.87 -3.01 -9.20
N ILE A 84 -3.68 -3.57 -9.40
CA ILE A 84 -3.44 -4.98 -9.72
C ILE A 84 -2.16 -5.48 -9.04
N GLY A 85 -2.03 -6.77 -8.79
CA GLY A 85 -0.77 -7.34 -8.31
C GLY A 85 0.22 -7.60 -9.43
N LYS A 86 1.39 -6.98 -9.39
CA LYS A 86 2.52 -7.25 -10.27
C LYS A 86 3.44 -8.27 -9.61
N GLN A 87 3.68 -9.42 -10.25
CA GLN A 87 4.63 -10.41 -9.73
C GLN A 87 6.06 -9.86 -9.78
N LEU A 88 6.81 -10.01 -8.68
CA LEU A 88 8.24 -9.69 -8.65
C LEU A 88 9.04 -10.70 -9.48
N GLY A 89 10.06 -10.21 -10.21
CA GLY A 89 10.92 -11.04 -11.07
C GLY A 89 10.24 -11.62 -12.32
N SER A 90 9.03 -11.18 -12.67
CA SER A 90 8.21 -11.74 -13.75
C SER A 90 7.37 -10.66 -14.47
N ASN A 91 6.95 -10.95 -15.70
CA ASN A 91 6.04 -10.07 -16.44
C ASN A 91 4.55 -10.30 -16.14
N SER A 92 4.24 -11.18 -15.19
CA SER A 92 2.87 -11.58 -14.87
C SER A 92 2.15 -10.59 -13.94
N TYR A 93 0.83 -10.56 -14.07
CA TYR A 93 -0.08 -9.79 -13.23
C TYR A 93 -1.19 -10.68 -12.66
N ALA A 94 -1.68 -10.34 -11.47
CA ALA A 94 -2.75 -11.05 -10.77
C ALA A 94 -3.85 -10.07 -10.35
N GLY A 95 -5.10 -10.38 -10.73
CA GLY A 95 -6.25 -9.57 -10.32
C GLY A 95 -6.55 -9.73 -8.83
N LEU A 96 -6.58 -8.61 -8.09
CA LEU A 96 -6.75 -8.63 -6.64
C LEU A 96 -8.08 -9.25 -6.19
N SER A 97 -9.19 -8.87 -6.83
CA SER A 97 -10.53 -9.37 -6.47
C SER A 97 -10.71 -10.86 -6.74
N TYR A 98 -10.05 -11.40 -7.76
CA TYR A 98 -10.14 -12.82 -8.09
C TYR A 98 -9.41 -13.71 -7.08
N TRP A 99 -8.34 -13.20 -6.47
CA TRP A 99 -7.50 -13.94 -5.54
C TRP A 99 -7.64 -13.48 -4.08
N GLN A 100 -8.63 -12.63 -3.79
CA GLN A 100 -8.75 -11.90 -2.53
C GLN A 100 -8.64 -12.79 -1.27
N ASP A 101 -9.28 -13.96 -1.31
CA ASP A 101 -9.32 -14.97 -0.24
C ASP A 101 -7.98 -15.67 0.00
N LYS A 102 -7.00 -15.51 -0.90
CA LYS A 102 -5.65 -16.08 -0.79
C LYS A 102 -4.57 -15.06 -0.50
N ILE A 103 -4.85 -13.77 -0.73
CA ILE A 103 -3.90 -12.68 -0.49
C ILE A 103 -3.59 -12.61 1.01
N GLU A 104 -2.30 -12.56 1.33
CA GLU A 104 -1.78 -12.23 2.66
C GLU A 104 -0.76 -11.11 2.48
N ILE A 105 -1.09 -9.93 3.00
CA ILE A 105 -0.16 -8.79 2.98
C ILE A 105 0.97 -9.07 3.96
N ILE A 106 2.21 -8.94 3.49
CA ILE A 106 3.42 -9.19 4.28
C ILE A 106 4.27 -7.94 4.51
N GLY A 107 3.93 -6.83 3.87
CA GLY A 107 4.64 -5.55 4.00
C GLY A 107 4.21 -4.58 2.91
N ASN A 108 4.96 -3.50 2.75
CA ASN A 108 4.80 -2.57 1.62
C ASN A 108 6.18 -2.08 1.15
N ILE A 109 6.20 -1.43 -0.02
CA ILE A 109 7.44 -0.97 -0.66
C ILE A 109 8.25 0.07 0.14
N TYR A 110 7.65 0.71 1.15
CA TYR A 110 8.30 1.75 1.95
C TYR A 110 8.86 1.19 3.26
N GLU A 111 8.03 0.48 4.02
CA GLU A 111 8.40 -0.08 5.33
C GLU A 111 9.21 -1.36 5.20
N ASN A 112 9.12 -2.06 4.06
CA ASN A 112 9.74 -3.37 3.84
C ASN A 112 10.48 -3.46 2.49
N PRO A 113 11.44 -2.57 2.19
CA PRO A 113 12.16 -2.60 0.92
C PRO A 113 12.91 -3.92 0.70
N GLU A 114 13.34 -4.60 1.75
CA GLU A 114 13.98 -5.93 1.71
C GLU A 114 13.09 -7.00 1.05
N LEU A 115 11.77 -6.81 1.06
CA LEU A 115 10.82 -7.73 0.42
C LEU A 115 10.75 -7.57 -1.10
N LEU A 116 11.41 -6.57 -1.67
CA LEU A 116 11.55 -6.40 -3.13
C LEU A 116 12.74 -7.16 -3.70
N GLU A 117 13.70 -7.52 -2.85
CA GLU A 117 14.91 -8.22 -3.22
C GLU A 117 14.68 -9.74 -3.18
N GLY A 118 15.17 -10.44 -4.20
CA GLY A 118 14.97 -11.89 -4.39
C GLY A 118 15.61 -12.40 -5.67
#